data_AF-D7BTU1-F1
#
_entry.id   AF-D7BTU1-F1
#
_cell.length_a   1.000
_cell.length_b   1.000
_cell.length_c   1.000
_cell.angle_alpha   90.00
_cell.angle_beta   90.00
_cell.angle_gamma   90.00
#
_symmetry.space_group_name_H-M   'P 1'
#
loop_
_entity.id
_entity.type
_entity.pdbx_description
1 polymer ?
#
loop_
_entity_poly.entity_id
_entity_poly.type
_entity_poly.pdbx_seq_one_letter_code
_entity_poly.pdbx_strand_id
1 'polypeptide(L)'
;MRQRQAFLRRFDLEHTFRLMKQTLGWTRPKIRTPEADERWTWLVIAAHTQIRLLRRAAADLRRPWERPAKPGRLTPARVRRGFRNSAHVLGPWPEVSGPRGQYRRET
;
A
#
# COMPACT_ATOMS: atom_id res chain seq x y z
N MET A 1 -6.19 23.75 -23.18
CA MET A 1 -6.51 23.15 -21.86
C MET A 1 -6.59 21.61 -21.86
N ARG A 2 -7.18 20.93 -22.85
CA ARG A 2 -7.26 19.45 -22.94
C ARG A 2 -5.91 18.71 -22.91
N GLN A 3 -4.91 19.22 -23.64
CA GLN A 3 -3.56 18.62 -23.69
C GLN A 3 -2.89 18.56 -22.30
N ARG A 4 -3.03 19.61 -21.48
CA ARG A 4 -2.49 19.65 -20.11
C ARG A 4 -3.16 18.62 -19.20
N GLN A 5 -4.46 18.44 -19.32
CA GLN A 5 -5.19 17.43 -18.54
C GLN A 5 -4.79 16.01 -18.97
N ALA A 6 -4.66 15.74 -20.26
CA ALA A 6 -4.18 14.46 -20.77
C ALA A 6 -2.76 14.13 -20.26
N PHE A 7 -1.85 15.11 -20.29
CA PHE A 7 -0.50 14.96 -19.75
C PHE A 7 -0.51 14.61 -18.25
N LEU A 8 -1.28 15.32 -17.43
CA LEU A 8 -1.37 15.04 -15.99
C LEU A 8 -1.94 13.64 -15.71
N ARG A 9 -2.96 13.21 -16.47
CA ARG A 9 -3.52 11.85 -16.34
C ARG A 9 -2.51 10.77 -16.68
N ARG A 10 -1.77 10.93 -17.78
CA ARG A 10 -0.73 9.98 -18.18
C ARG A 10 0.40 9.94 -17.17
N PHE A 11 0.85 11.10 -16.70
CA PHE A 11 1.87 11.22 -15.67
C PHE A 11 1.45 10.47 -14.38
N ASP A 12 0.21 10.67 -13.92
CA ASP A 12 -0.32 9.99 -12.73
C ASP A 12 -0.37 8.47 -12.90
N LEU A 13 -0.78 7.97 -14.07
CA LEU A 13 -0.80 6.53 -14.37
C LEU A 13 0.61 5.94 -14.38
N GLU A 14 1.55 6.58 -15.07
CA GLU A 14 2.95 6.12 -15.13
C GLU A 14 3.58 6.05 -13.73
N HIS A 15 3.33 7.05 -12.88
CA HIS A 15 3.83 7.06 -11.51
C HIS A 15 3.16 6.00 -10.64
N THR A 16 1.89 5.72 -10.87
CA THR A 16 1.15 4.65 -10.18
C THR A 16 1.72 3.28 -10.55
N PHE A 17 1.93 3.01 -11.84
CA PHE A 17 2.54 1.76 -12.29
C PHE A 17 3.99 1.62 -11.81
N ARG A 18 4.75 2.71 -11.76
CA ARG A 18 6.11 2.72 -11.20
C ARG A 18 6.09 2.35 -9.72
N LEU A 19 5.18 2.92 -8.94
CA LEU A 19 4.99 2.58 -7.53
C LEU A 19 4.65 1.09 -7.36
N MET A 20 3.67 0.57 -8.10
CA MET A 20 3.25 -0.83 -8.02
C MET A 20 4.41 -1.80 -8.32
N LYS A 21 5.15 -1.58 -9.41
CA LYS A 21 6.24 -2.47 -9.82
C LYS A 21 7.45 -2.37 -8.91
N GLN A 22 7.98 -1.16 -8.71
CA GLN A 22 9.29 -0.98 -8.06
C GLN A 22 9.19 -1.00 -6.53
N THR A 23 8.12 -0.42 -6.00
CA THR A 23 7.94 -0.34 -4.55
C THR A 23 7.17 -1.53 -4.02
N LEU A 24 5.93 -1.73 -4.47
CA LEU A 24 5.05 -2.78 -3.92
C LEU A 24 5.46 -4.17 -4.39
N GLY A 25 6.35 -4.25 -5.39
CA GLY A 25 6.95 -5.50 -5.81
C GLY A 25 6.07 -6.32 -6.72
N TRP A 26 5.19 -5.70 -7.49
CA TRP A 26 4.29 -6.42 -8.39
C TRP A 26 5.03 -7.48 -9.24
N THR A 27 6.23 -7.17 -9.74
CA THR A 27 7.04 -8.09 -10.56
C THR A 27 8.07 -8.92 -9.77
N ARG A 28 8.03 -8.91 -8.43
CA ARG A 28 9.01 -9.62 -7.59
C ARG A 28 8.73 -11.12 -7.40
N PRO A 29 7.48 -11.59 -7.22
CA PRO A 29 7.29 -12.97 -6.82
C PRO A 29 7.46 -13.91 -8.01
N LYS A 30 8.16 -15.03 -7.78
CA LYS A 30 8.31 -16.12 -8.75
C LYS A 30 7.17 -17.10 -8.56
N ILE A 31 5.99 -16.74 -9.08
CA ILE A 31 4.77 -17.52 -8.92
C ILE A 31 4.65 -18.53 -10.08
N ARG A 32 4.28 -19.77 -9.76
CA ARG A 32 4.20 -20.87 -10.73
C ARG A 32 2.79 -21.20 -11.21
N THR A 33 1.75 -20.67 -10.55
CA THR A 33 0.35 -20.93 -10.91
C THR A 33 -0.42 -19.62 -11.20
N PRO A 34 -1.35 -19.62 -12.17
CA PRO A 34 -2.12 -18.42 -12.51
C PRO A 34 -2.92 -17.84 -11.34
N GLU A 35 -3.52 -18.70 -10.51
CA GLU A 35 -4.38 -18.29 -9.39
C GLU A 35 -3.57 -17.60 -8.28
N ALA A 36 -2.31 -17.99 -8.11
CA ALA A 36 -1.43 -17.33 -7.17
C ALA A 36 -0.97 -15.95 -7.69
N ASP A 37 -0.79 -15.80 -9.01
CA ASP A 37 -0.43 -14.52 -9.62
C ASP A 37 -1.59 -13.51 -9.57
N GLU A 38 -2.82 -13.99 -9.78
CA GLU A 38 -4.01 -13.18 -9.61
C GLU A 38 -4.16 -12.72 -8.16
N ARG A 39 -4.04 -13.63 -7.18
CA ARG A 39 -4.06 -13.28 -5.76
C ARG A 39 -2.98 -12.26 -5.40
N TRP A 40 -1.78 -12.40 -5.96
CA TRP A 40 -0.71 -11.42 -5.77
C TRP A 40 -1.08 -10.04 -6.33
N THR A 41 -1.67 -9.99 -7.52
CA THR A 41 -2.17 -8.75 -8.11
C THR A 41 -3.21 -8.09 -7.21
N TRP A 42 -4.14 -8.86 -6.64
CA TRP A 42 -5.12 -8.36 -5.67
C TRP A 42 -4.47 -7.80 -4.40
N LEU A 43 -3.42 -8.45 -3.86
CA LEU A 43 -2.67 -7.92 -2.73
C LEU A 43 -1.98 -6.59 -3.03
N VAL A 44 -1.39 -6.44 -4.21
CA VAL A 44 -0.75 -5.18 -4.66
C VAL A 44 -1.79 -4.07 -4.80
N ILE A 45 -2.96 -4.37 -5.38
CA ILE A 45 -4.08 -3.41 -5.52
C ILE A 45 -4.60 -2.99 -4.14
N ALA A 46 -4.80 -3.94 -3.22
CA ALA A 46 -5.22 -3.66 -1.86
C ALA A 46 -4.21 -2.75 -1.13
N ALA A 47 -2.91 -3.05 -1.21
CA ALA A 47 -1.86 -2.23 -0.62
C ALA A 47 -1.82 -0.80 -1.20
N HIS A 48 -1.96 -0.66 -2.53
CA HIS A 48 -2.09 0.65 -3.17
C HIS A 48 -3.29 1.44 -2.65
N THR A 49 -4.43 0.76 -2.49
CA THR A 49 -5.68 1.36 -2.00
C THR A 49 -5.55 1.82 -0.56
N GLN A 50 -4.97 1.01 0.32
CA GLN A 50 -4.70 1.38 1.71
C GLN A 50 -3.82 2.63 1.79
N ILE A 51 -2.75 2.71 0.99
CA ILE A 51 -1.89 3.90 0.92
C ILE A 51 -2.66 5.13 0.43
N ARG A 52 -3.57 4.98 -0.55
CA ARG A 52 -4.40 6.08 -1.05
C ARG A 52 -5.37 6.61 0.00
N LEU A 53 -6.01 5.72 0.76
CA LEU A 53 -6.96 6.07 1.82
C LEU A 53 -6.25 6.72 3.01
N LEU A 54 -5.12 6.15 3.45
CA LEU A 54 -4.35 6.68 4.56
C LEU A 54 -3.68 8.02 4.27
N ARG A 55 -3.65 8.49 3.02
CA ARG A 55 -3.06 9.79 2.66
C ARG A 55 -3.62 10.96 3.48
N ARG A 56 -4.89 10.89 3.90
CA ARG A 56 -5.51 11.94 4.71
C ARG A 56 -5.26 11.77 6.21
N ALA A 57 -5.00 10.55 6.66
CA ALA A 57 -4.82 10.20 8.08
C ALA A 57 -3.36 10.01 8.50
N ALA A 58 -2.43 9.85 7.56
CA ALA A 58 -1.03 9.59 7.86
C ALA A 58 -0.33 10.83 8.41
N ALA A 59 0.34 10.68 9.54
CA ALA A 59 1.28 11.66 10.06
C ALA A 59 2.48 11.81 9.10
N ASP A 60 2.91 13.04 8.82
CA ASP A 60 4.05 13.31 7.94
C ASP A 60 5.37 12.99 8.66
N LEU A 61 5.83 11.73 8.54
CA LEU A 61 7.15 11.29 9.02
C LEU A 61 8.27 11.76 8.08
N ARG A 62 8.47 13.08 8.14
CA ARG A 62 9.42 13.89 7.39
C ARG A 62 10.86 13.64 7.85
N ARG A 63 11.81 13.51 6.93
CA ARG A 63 13.26 13.62 7.25
C ARG A 63 13.61 15.08 7.56
N PRO A 64 14.64 15.37 8.37
CA PRO A 64 14.94 16.74 8.80
C PRO A 64 14.99 17.79 7.68
N TRP A 65 15.50 17.42 6.50
CA TRP A 65 15.64 18.27 5.31
C TRP A 65 14.43 18.24 4.35
N GLU A 66 13.46 17.35 4.54
CA GLU A 66 12.30 17.25 3.68
C GLU A 66 11.34 18.43 3.96
N ARG A 67 10.81 19.10 2.94
CA ARG A 67 9.84 20.21 3.17
C ARG A 67 8.53 19.70 3.79
N PRO A 68 7.90 20.43 4.74
CA PRO A 68 6.59 20.08 5.28
C PRO A 68 5.53 20.03 4.19
N ALA A 69 4.65 19.02 4.24
CA ALA A 69 3.53 18.91 3.31
C ALA A 69 2.20 18.97 4.06
N LYS A 70 1.20 19.61 3.47
CA LYS A 70 -0.15 19.67 4.07
C LYS A 70 -0.74 18.25 4.16
N PRO A 71 -1.50 17.92 5.23
CA PRO A 71 -2.26 16.68 5.31
C PRO A 71 -3.10 16.45 4.04
N GLY A 72 -3.18 15.21 3.57
CA GLY A 72 -3.86 14.89 2.30
C GLY A 72 -3.09 15.25 1.02
N ARG A 73 -1.95 15.96 1.11
CA ARG A 73 -1.03 16.20 -0.02
C ARG A 73 0.24 15.36 0.01
N LEU A 74 0.40 14.51 1.03
CA LEU A 74 1.53 13.58 1.13
C LEU A 74 1.67 12.72 -0.12
N THR A 75 2.92 12.49 -0.55
CA THR A 75 3.19 11.56 -1.63
C THR A 75 2.99 10.12 -1.16
N PRO A 76 2.63 9.17 -2.03
CA PRO A 76 2.47 7.76 -1.65
C PRO A 76 3.69 7.18 -0.91
N ALA A 77 4.90 7.63 -1.27
CA ALA A 77 6.13 7.23 -0.59
C ALA A 77 6.21 7.73 0.87
N ARG A 78 5.77 8.96 1.15
CA ARG A 78 5.71 9.49 2.53
C ARG A 78 4.62 8.81 3.35
N VAL A 79 3.44 8.59 2.76
CA VAL A 79 2.35 7.85 3.41
C VAL A 79 2.81 6.43 3.77
N ARG A 80 3.52 5.74 2.88
CA ARG A 80 4.09 4.42 3.15
C ARG A 80 5.07 4.42 4.32
N ARG A 81 5.87 5.48 4.48
CA ARG A 81 6.80 5.60 5.62
C ARG A 81 6.04 5.77 6.94
N GLY A 82 4.96 6.54 6.92
CA GLY A 82 4.03 6.71 8.04
C GLY A 82 3.14 5.50 8.33
N PHE A 83 2.93 4.63 7.33
CA PHE A 83 1.96 3.52 7.39
C PHE A 83 2.11 2.64 8.62
N ARG A 84 3.34 2.25 8.97
CA ARG A 84 3.61 1.42 10.16
C ARG A 84 3.22 2.13 11.46
N ASN A 85 3.39 3.45 11.52
CA ASN A 85 3.05 4.26 12.68
C ASN A 85 1.56 4.64 12.70
N SER A 86 0.86 4.53 11.57
CA SER A 86 -0.59 4.70 11.48
C SER A 86 -1.37 3.46 11.95
N ALA A 87 -0.70 2.34 12.27
CA ALA A 87 -1.35 1.15 12.80
C ALA A 87 -2.17 1.44 14.08
N HIS A 88 -1.73 2.39 14.91
CA HIS A 88 -2.48 2.82 16.10
C HIS A 88 -3.82 3.50 15.76
N VAL A 89 -3.95 4.10 14.56
CA VAL A 89 -5.18 4.78 14.11
C VAL A 89 -6.24 3.79 13.63
N LEU A 90 -5.82 2.62 13.15
CA LEU A 90 -6.72 1.54 12.71
C LEU A 90 -7.27 0.71 13.88
N GLY A 91 -6.84 0.99 15.12
CA GLY A 91 -7.11 0.16 16.29
C GLY A 91 -6.20 -1.06 16.33
N PRO A 92 -6.06 -1.73 17.49
CA PRO A 92 -5.43 -3.04 17.55
C PRO A 92 -6.15 -3.95 16.56
N TRP A 93 -5.39 -4.76 15.82
CA TRP A 93 -5.97 -5.87 15.05
C TRP A 93 -6.92 -6.62 15.98
N PRO A 94 -8.17 -6.92 15.57
CA PRO A 94 -9.02 -7.76 16.40
C PRO A 94 -8.21 -9.00 16.67
N GLU A 95 -7.90 -9.23 17.94
CA GLU A 95 -7.25 -10.44 18.37
C GLU A 95 -8.05 -11.58 17.76
N VAL A 96 -7.44 -12.34 16.86
CA VAL A 96 -8.08 -13.52 16.28
C VAL A 96 -8.20 -14.50 17.44
N SER A 97 -9.26 -14.35 18.23
CA SER A 97 -9.68 -15.26 19.27
C SER A 97 -10.35 -16.46 18.60
N GLY A 98 -9.58 -17.18 17.80
CA GLY A 98 -9.87 -18.54 17.38
C GLY A 98 -8.88 -19.45 18.10
N PRO A 99 -9.30 -20.54 18.75
CA PRO A 99 -8.41 -21.38 19.54
C PRO A 99 -7.25 -21.88 18.67
N ARG A 100 -6.05 -21.41 18.99
CA ARG A 100 -4.80 -21.95 18.45
C ARG A 100 -4.63 -23.36 18.99
N GLY A 101 -4.84 -24.32 18.10
CA GLY A 101 -4.38 -25.70 18.25
C GLY A 101 -5.49 -26.67 18.61
N GLN A 102 -6.05 -27.33 17.59
CA GLN A 102 -6.41 -28.75 17.63
C GLN A 102 -6.42 -29.30 16.19
N TYR A 103 -5.26 -29.38 15.54
CA TYR A 103 -5.07 -30.40 14.50
C TYR A 103 -4.40 -31.61 15.16
N ARG A 104 -5.29 -32.41 15.76
CA ARG A 104 -5.07 -33.75 16.30
C ARG A 104 -4.44 -34.62 15.21
N ARG A 105 -3.20 -35.07 15.42
CA ARG A 105 -2.64 -36.22 14.70
C ARG A 105 -3.16 -37.47 15.40
N GLU A 106 -4.07 -38.18 14.76
CA GLU A 106 -4.41 -39.56 15.13
C GLU A 106 -4.30 -40.43 13.87
N THR A 107 -3.33 -41.34 13.93
CA THR A 107 -3.20 -42.57 13.15
C THR A 107 -4.01 -43.67 13.79
#